data_AF-A0A7Y7CHY7-F1
#
_entry.id   AF-A0A7Y7CHY7-F1
#
_cell.length_a   1.000
_cell.length_b   1.000
_cell.length_c   1.000
_cell.angle_alpha   90.00
_cell.angle_beta   90.00
_cell.angle_gamma   90.00
#
_symmetry.space_group_name_H-M   'P 1'
#
loop_
_entity.id
_entity.type
_entity.pdbx_description
1 polymer ?
#
loop_
_entity_poly.entity_id
_entity_poly.type
_entity_poly.pdbx_seq_one_letter_code
_entity_poly.pdbx_strand_id
1 'polypeptide(L)'
;MIKRIGNPLNLILLLLALCGCGGGEDTTPEEITLLGINANGGSISNGATNIPIDTQIEFVFSATLNTNSFMSALSVTASSGIPDFSVSYSNASSKAILSFEDLDYETEHEIKIKAGTLGSNGQVLSQDIVLAFTTMEDGIVREMPACTSASQDCYRTVSLQDASQNSSNFRFYANYPIYLENAQWEKLKYAIIVVHGANRDADSYFNFLVNPLNSEGLMESTILISPEFKDNSTASNNDLYWNSDWREGQKSTSNAKISSFEAIDAILTRLSDREAFPVLEKVIVTGHSSGGLFTQVYGLANQAESQISHL
;
A
#
# COMPACT_ATOMS: atom_id res chain seq x y z
N MET A 1 67.59 79.70 -70.78
CA MET A 1 66.20 79.45 -70.35
C MET A 1 65.92 77.96 -70.54
N ILE A 2 65.23 77.33 -69.60
CA ILE A 2 64.75 75.92 -69.56
C ILE A 2 65.69 74.90 -68.88
N LYS A 3 65.04 74.09 -68.03
CA LYS A 3 65.40 73.32 -66.84
C LYS A 3 65.28 71.80 -67.12
N ARG A 4 66.05 71.03 -66.32
CA ARG A 4 65.79 69.72 -65.65
C ARG A 4 65.51 68.48 -66.52
N ILE A 5 66.28 67.39 -66.44
CA ILE A 5 66.56 66.43 -65.32
C ILE A 5 65.39 65.48 -65.02
N GLY A 6 65.63 64.17 -65.21
CA GLY A 6 65.42 63.15 -64.18
C GLY A 6 64.21 62.19 -64.26
N ASN A 7 64.47 61.00 -64.81
CA ASN A 7 64.14 59.62 -64.34
C ASN A 7 63.58 59.44 -62.90
N PRO A 8 63.11 58.22 -62.50
CA PRO A 8 62.02 57.40 -63.03
C PRO A 8 60.98 56.95 -61.95
N LEU A 9 59.90 56.36 -62.46
CA LEU A 9 58.96 55.35 -61.91
C LEU A 9 59.09 54.93 -60.42
N ASN A 10 58.02 55.15 -59.65
CA ASN A 10 57.82 54.51 -58.34
C ASN A 10 56.35 54.09 -58.14
N LEU A 11 56.22 52.95 -57.45
CA LEU A 11 55.07 52.07 -57.22
C LEU A 11 54.00 52.69 -56.30
N ILE A 12 52.72 52.64 -56.65
CA ILE A 12 51.59 53.00 -55.78
C ILE A 12 50.80 51.73 -55.44
N LEU A 13 50.82 51.35 -54.16
CA LEU A 13 50.03 50.28 -53.56
C LEU A 13 48.74 50.89 -52.98
N LEU A 14 47.59 50.46 -53.49
CA LEU A 14 46.26 50.95 -53.10
C LEU A 14 45.72 50.13 -51.91
N LEU A 15 45.61 50.73 -50.72
CA LEU A 15 44.92 50.13 -49.57
C LEU A 15 43.40 50.29 -49.74
N LEU A 16 42.68 49.18 -49.92
CA LEU A 16 41.22 49.10 -49.79
C LEU A 16 40.86 48.70 -48.36
N ALA A 17 40.32 49.65 -47.59
CA ALA A 17 39.65 49.37 -46.33
C ALA A 17 38.24 48.84 -46.62
N LEU A 18 37.99 47.57 -46.29
CA LEU A 18 36.64 46.99 -46.29
C LEU A 18 36.06 47.08 -44.87
N CYS A 19 35.12 48.00 -44.68
CA CYS A 19 34.18 47.95 -43.56
C CYS A 19 33.23 46.77 -43.78
N GLY A 20 33.45 45.67 -43.06
CA GLY A 20 32.48 44.57 -42.98
C GLY A 20 31.35 44.95 -42.04
N CYS A 21 30.14 45.08 -42.58
CA CYS A 21 28.90 45.18 -41.79
C CYS A 21 28.73 43.91 -40.95
N GLY A 22 28.60 44.05 -39.63
CA GLY A 22 28.14 42.99 -38.76
C GLY A 22 26.68 42.68 -39.06
N GLY A 23 26.45 41.70 -39.93
CA GLY A 23 25.17 41.00 -39.99
C GLY A 23 25.05 40.18 -38.72
N GLY A 24 24.18 40.59 -37.81
CA GLY A 24 23.70 39.70 -36.78
C GLY A 24 22.95 38.58 -37.49
N GLU A 25 23.57 37.41 -37.60
CA GLU A 25 22.82 36.18 -37.81
C GLU A 25 21.86 36.08 -36.63
N ASP A 26 20.55 36.14 -36.90
CA ASP A 26 19.55 35.58 -36.00
C ASP A 26 19.84 34.07 -35.93
N THR A 27 20.80 33.68 -35.11
CA THR A 27 21.07 32.29 -34.81
C THR A 27 19.91 31.82 -33.95
N THR A 28 18.96 31.13 -34.57
CA THR A 28 17.94 30.38 -33.83
C THR A 28 18.67 29.52 -32.79
N PRO A 29 18.37 29.65 -31.49
CA PRO A 29 19.03 28.87 -30.46
C PRO A 29 18.94 27.38 -30.80
N GLU A 30 20.06 26.66 -30.69
CA GLU A 30 20.09 25.21 -30.92
C GLU A 30 19.11 24.52 -29.93
N GLU A 31 18.37 23.53 -30.40
CA GLU A 31 17.33 22.87 -29.60
C GLU A 31 17.90 21.70 -28.80
N ILE A 32 17.45 21.55 -27.55
CA ILE A 32 17.64 20.33 -26.77
C ILE A 32 16.29 19.63 -26.63
N THR A 33 16.22 18.38 -27.06
CA THR A 33 14.98 17.59 -27.13
C THR A 33 15.05 16.41 -26.17
N LEU A 34 13.90 16.04 -25.61
CA LEU A 34 13.76 14.79 -24.87
C LEU A 34 13.72 13.61 -25.85
N LEU A 35 14.66 12.68 -25.71
CA LEU A 35 14.75 11.47 -26.52
C LEU A 35 13.95 10.30 -25.93
N GLY A 36 13.75 10.30 -24.60
CA GLY A 36 12.97 9.27 -23.92
C GLY A 36 12.96 9.44 -22.41
N ILE A 37 12.05 8.72 -21.77
CA ILE A 37 11.95 8.60 -20.32
C ILE A 37 11.94 7.12 -19.98
N ASN A 38 12.76 6.73 -19.00
CA ASN A 38 12.82 5.37 -18.50
C ASN A 38 12.52 5.35 -17.00
N ALA A 39 11.76 4.36 -16.54
CA ALA A 39 11.62 4.02 -15.13
C ALA A 39 12.32 2.69 -14.87
N ASN A 40 13.24 2.65 -13.91
CA ASN A 40 13.98 1.43 -13.51
C ASN A 40 14.62 0.68 -14.71
N GLY A 41 15.08 1.41 -15.72
CA GLY A 41 15.72 0.88 -16.94
C GLY A 41 14.77 0.46 -18.06
N GLY A 42 13.45 0.49 -17.87
CA GLY A 42 12.44 0.27 -18.91
C GLY A 42 11.76 1.58 -19.33
N SER A 43 11.22 1.66 -20.55
CA SER A 43 10.52 2.88 -20.99
C SER A 43 9.22 3.11 -20.22
N ILE A 44 8.92 4.36 -19.90
CA ILE A 44 7.68 4.79 -19.21
C ILE A 44 6.94 5.82 -20.05
N SER A 45 5.60 5.84 -19.96
CA SER A 45 4.73 6.82 -20.58
C SER A 45 4.07 7.72 -19.55
N ASN A 46 3.66 8.93 -19.96
CA ASN A 46 2.83 9.80 -19.14
C ASN A 46 1.51 9.11 -18.75
N GLY A 47 1.14 9.19 -17.47
CA GLY A 47 -0.02 8.51 -16.89
C GLY A 47 0.21 7.02 -16.58
N ALA A 48 1.46 6.55 -16.48
CA ALA A 48 1.75 5.18 -16.10
C ALA A 48 1.27 4.89 -14.67
N THR A 49 0.73 3.70 -14.45
CA THR A 49 0.21 3.25 -13.15
C THR A 49 1.02 2.08 -12.63
N ASN A 50 0.85 1.75 -11.35
CA ASN A 50 1.52 0.62 -10.69
C ASN A 50 3.06 0.75 -10.71
N ILE A 51 3.55 1.96 -10.51
CA ILE A 51 4.98 2.22 -10.37
C ILE A 51 5.43 1.85 -8.94
N PRO A 52 6.53 1.12 -8.76
CA PRO A 52 7.07 0.84 -7.42
C PRO A 52 7.34 2.13 -6.65
N ILE A 53 7.16 2.07 -5.33
CA ILE A 53 7.41 3.23 -4.46
C ILE A 53 8.90 3.59 -4.37
N ASP A 54 9.78 2.64 -4.66
CA ASP A 54 11.20 2.81 -4.90
C ASP A 54 11.48 2.84 -6.41
N THR A 55 11.73 4.02 -6.96
CA THR A 55 11.84 4.17 -8.42
C THR A 55 12.89 5.18 -8.84
N GLN A 56 13.49 4.91 -10.00
CA GLN A 56 14.38 5.83 -10.68
C GLN A 56 13.78 6.24 -12.02
N ILE A 57 13.55 7.54 -12.19
CA ILE A 57 13.06 8.14 -13.43
C ILE A 57 14.24 8.81 -14.16
N GLU A 58 14.65 8.24 -15.28
CA GLU A 58 15.70 8.74 -16.15
C GLU A 58 15.09 9.52 -17.34
N PHE A 59 15.44 10.80 -17.47
CA PHE A 59 15.18 11.62 -18.65
C PHE A 59 16.41 11.67 -19.53
N VAL A 60 16.28 11.28 -20.80
CA VAL A 60 17.37 11.24 -21.78
C VAL A 60 17.22 12.40 -22.77
N PHE A 61 18.22 13.26 -22.87
CA PHE A 61 18.21 14.43 -23.75
C PHE A 61 19.16 14.30 -24.93
N SER A 62 18.91 15.05 -26.00
CA SER A 62 19.74 15.09 -27.20
C SER A 62 21.10 15.79 -27.01
N ALA A 63 21.27 16.52 -25.92
CA ALA A 63 22.49 17.28 -25.61
C ALA A 63 22.82 17.26 -24.11
N THR A 64 24.02 17.69 -23.76
CA THR A 64 24.47 17.84 -22.37
C THR A 64 23.69 18.93 -21.65
N LEU A 65 23.17 18.62 -20.46
CA LEU A 65 22.46 19.56 -19.59
C LEU A 65 23.39 20.48 -18.81
N ASN A 66 22.96 21.72 -18.62
CA ASN A 66 23.38 22.58 -17.54
C ASN A 66 22.61 22.19 -16.27
N THR A 67 23.29 21.55 -15.32
CA THR A 67 22.64 20.95 -14.14
C THR A 67 21.94 21.98 -13.24
N ASN A 68 22.47 23.19 -13.10
CA ASN A 68 21.82 24.25 -12.32
C ASN A 68 20.53 24.73 -12.98
N SER A 69 20.54 24.87 -14.31
CA SER A 69 19.37 25.29 -15.08
C SER A 69 18.30 24.20 -15.08
N PHE A 70 18.71 22.93 -15.20
CA PHE A 70 17.82 21.77 -15.05
C PHE A 70 17.16 21.75 -13.67
N MET A 71 17.93 21.83 -12.58
CA MET A 71 17.39 21.84 -11.22
C MET A 71 16.44 23.01 -10.97
N SER A 72 16.69 24.18 -11.59
CA SER A 72 15.82 25.35 -11.48
C SER A 72 14.52 25.20 -12.28
N ALA A 73 14.53 24.38 -13.33
CA ALA A 73 13.36 24.11 -14.16
C ALA A 73 12.55 22.90 -13.67
N LEU A 74 13.14 22.05 -12.83
CA LEU A 74 12.53 20.84 -12.29
C LEU A 74 11.55 21.17 -11.15
N SER A 75 10.36 20.58 -11.22
CA SER A 75 9.38 20.55 -10.16
C SER A 75 8.84 19.12 -10.02
N VAL A 76 8.74 18.64 -8.80
CA VAL A 76 8.13 17.34 -8.48
C VAL A 76 7.03 17.60 -7.46
N THR A 77 5.85 17.02 -7.70
CA THR A 77 4.69 17.15 -6.84
C THR A 77 3.98 15.82 -6.69
N ALA A 78 3.20 15.65 -5.64
CA ALA A 78 2.29 14.54 -5.45
C ALA A 78 0.97 15.04 -4.85
N SER A 79 -0.09 14.24 -4.94
CA SER A 79 -1.36 14.55 -4.26
C SER A 79 -1.24 14.57 -2.73
N SER A 80 -0.25 13.88 -2.17
CA SER A 80 0.04 13.82 -0.72
C SER A 80 1.01 14.90 -0.23
N GLY A 81 1.71 15.60 -1.13
CA GLY A 81 2.77 16.56 -0.77
C GLY A 81 3.92 16.56 -1.78
N ILE A 82 5.02 17.22 -1.46
CA ILE A 82 6.25 17.14 -2.27
C ILE A 82 7.04 15.93 -1.76
N PRO A 83 7.29 14.90 -2.59
CA PRO A 83 8.07 13.74 -2.15
C PRO A 83 9.55 14.10 -2.01
N ASP A 84 10.26 13.35 -1.16
CA ASP A 84 11.72 13.43 -1.09
C ASP A 84 12.35 12.70 -2.29
N PHE A 85 13.37 13.32 -2.88
CA PHE A 85 14.09 12.75 -4.01
C PHE A 85 15.52 13.29 -4.11
N SER A 86 16.35 12.58 -4.87
CA SER A 86 17.67 13.07 -5.27
C SER A 86 17.80 13.07 -6.80
N VAL A 87 18.70 13.91 -7.32
CA VAL A 87 18.99 13.99 -8.75
C VAL A 87 20.45 13.68 -8.99
N SER A 88 20.71 12.75 -9.91
CA SER A 88 22.04 12.45 -10.42
C SER A 88 22.09 12.60 -11.94
N TYR A 89 23.30 12.65 -12.49
CA TYR A 89 23.51 12.84 -13.93
C TYR A 89 24.49 11.80 -14.46
N SER A 90 24.24 11.32 -15.67
CA SER A 90 25.10 10.34 -16.33
C SER A 90 25.28 10.66 -17.82
N ASN A 91 26.18 9.92 -18.48
CA ASN A 91 26.49 10.08 -19.91
C ASN A 91 26.80 11.53 -20.29
N ALA A 92 27.84 12.11 -19.68
CA ALA A 92 28.20 13.52 -19.85
C ALA A 92 27.01 14.48 -19.63
N SER A 93 26.21 14.20 -18.60
CA SER A 93 24.99 14.94 -18.21
C SER A 93 23.94 15.08 -19.31
N SER A 94 23.93 14.19 -20.31
CA SER A 94 22.78 14.06 -21.24
C SER A 94 21.62 13.28 -20.64
N LYS A 95 21.83 12.65 -19.47
CA LYS A 95 20.82 11.94 -18.70
C LYS A 95 20.69 12.55 -17.32
N ALA A 96 19.46 12.88 -16.92
CA ALA A 96 19.12 13.26 -15.56
C ALA A 96 18.29 12.13 -14.93
N ILE A 97 18.69 11.66 -13.75
CA ILE A 97 18.08 10.52 -13.06
C ILE A 97 17.55 11.03 -11.72
N LEU A 98 16.24 10.98 -11.55
CA LEU A 98 15.56 11.25 -10.28
C LEU A 98 15.39 9.93 -9.54
N SER A 99 15.87 9.86 -8.30
CA SER A 99 15.75 8.67 -7.45
C SER A 99 14.81 8.95 -6.29
N PHE A 100 13.81 8.09 -6.13
CA PHE A 100 12.85 8.06 -5.03
C PHE A 100 13.00 6.75 -4.26
N GLU A 101 13.01 6.80 -2.92
CA GLU A 101 13.20 5.61 -2.07
C GLU A 101 11.92 5.17 -1.35
N ASP A 102 11.00 6.10 -1.07
CA ASP A 102 9.81 5.85 -0.24
C ASP A 102 8.67 6.79 -0.68
N LEU A 103 8.13 6.55 -1.88
CA LEU A 103 6.91 7.25 -2.31
C LEU A 103 5.68 6.68 -1.58
N ASP A 104 4.67 7.53 -1.39
CA ASP A 104 3.38 7.07 -0.88
C ASP A 104 2.72 6.09 -1.86
N TYR A 105 2.07 5.04 -1.36
CA TYR A 105 1.27 4.11 -2.16
C TYR A 105 0.04 4.80 -2.76
N GLU A 106 -0.46 4.26 -3.88
CA GLU A 106 -1.67 4.71 -4.59
C GLU A 106 -1.73 6.24 -4.85
N THR A 107 -0.58 6.87 -4.95
CA THR A 107 -0.46 8.33 -4.99
C THR A 107 -0.06 8.77 -6.38
N GLU A 108 -0.72 9.83 -6.87
CA GLU A 108 -0.37 10.45 -8.14
C GLU A 108 0.80 11.42 -7.94
N HIS A 109 1.84 11.24 -8.73
CA HIS A 109 3.03 12.08 -8.79
C HIS A 109 3.13 12.76 -10.16
N GLU A 110 3.58 14.01 -10.17
CA GLU A 110 3.92 14.74 -11.40
C GLU A 110 5.35 15.25 -11.31
N ILE A 111 6.16 14.88 -12.30
CA ILE A 111 7.46 15.48 -12.59
C ILE A 111 7.29 16.43 -13.77
N LYS A 112 7.63 17.70 -13.55
CA LYS A 112 7.59 18.74 -14.56
C LYS A 112 8.96 19.38 -14.76
N ILE A 113 9.37 19.50 -16.02
CA ILE A 113 10.58 20.24 -16.41
C ILE A 113 10.13 21.38 -17.32
N LYS A 114 10.27 22.61 -16.82
CA LYS A 114 9.82 23.81 -17.54
C LYS A 114 10.70 24.07 -18.78
N ALA A 115 10.07 24.50 -19.87
CA ALA A 115 10.73 25.00 -21.07
C ALA A 115 11.70 26.14 -20.74
N GLY A 116 12.82 26.21 -21.48
CA GLY A 116 13.85 27.22 -21.27
C GLY A 116 15.24 26.75 -21.67
N THR A 117 16.26 27.55 -21.37
CA THR A 117 17.65 27.21 -21.65
C THR A 117 18.14 26.14 -20.67
N LEU A 118 18.26 24.90 -21.15
CA LEU A 118 18.68 23.75 -20.33
C LEU A 118 20.04 23.18 -20.76
N GLY A 119 20.48 23.41 -21.98
CA GLY A 119 21.74 22.86 -22.49
C GLY A 119 22.97 23.60 -21.97
N SER A 120 24.09 22.90 -21.79
CA SER A 120 25.36 23.51 -21.34
C SER A 120 25.92 24.55 -22.30
N ASN A 121 25.55 24.47 -23.58
CA ASN A 121 25.98 25.42 -24.62
C ASN A 121 24.87 26.43 -24.98
N GLY A 122 23.86 26.59 -24.13
CA GLY A 122 22.76 27.52 -24.35
C GLY A 122 21.58 26.94 -25.15
N GLN A 123 21.54 25.62 -25.37
CA GLN A 123 20.42 25.00 -26.06
C GLN A 123 19.10 25.13 -25.29
N VAL A 124 18.01 25.28 -26.02
CA VAL A 124 16.68 25.59 -25.47
C VAL A 124 15.74 24.39 -25.60
N LEU A 125 15.08 24.02 -24.51
CA LEU A 125 13.94 23.13 -24.51
C LEU A 125 12.70 23.96 -24.87
N SER A 126 12.06 23.60 -25.97
CA SER A 126 10.99 24.38 -26.60
C SER A 126 9.63 24.27 -25.90
N GLN A 127 9.36 23.17 -25.18
CA GLN A 127 8.10 22.91 -24.49
C GLN A 127 8.33 22.27 -23.12
N ASP A 128 7.41 22.51 -22.19
CA ASP A 128 7.42 21.85 -20.89
C ASP A 128 7.36 20.32 -21.09
N ILE A 129 8.15 19.59 -20.33
CA ILE A 129 8.02 18.13 -20.21
C ILE A 129 7.22 17.85 -18.95
N VAL A 130 6.22 16.98 -19.07
CA VAL A 130 5.40 16.51 -17.95
C VAL A 130 5.36 15.00 -17.98
N LEU A 131 5.65 14.38 -16.83
CA LEU A 131 5.47 12.96 -16.57
C LEU A 131 4.64 12.82 -15.29
N ALA A 132 3.38 12.45 -15.44
CA ALA A 132 2.53 11.97 -14.37
C ALA A 132 2.65 10.44 -14.26
N PHE A 133 2.65 9.91 -13.04
CA PHE A 133 2.55 8.49 -12.78
C PHE A 133 1.90 8.21 -11.42
N THR A 134 1.33 7.02 -11.27
CA THR A 134 0.70 6.57 -10.02
C THR A 134 1.47 5.39 -9.46
N THR A 135 1.80 5.45 -8.18
CA THR A 135 2.45 4.35 -7.47
C THR A 135 1.51 3.15 -7.29
N MET A 136 2.10 2.00 -6.99
CA MET A 136 1.38 0.77 -6.73
C MET A 136 0.52 0.82 -5.47
N GLU A 137 -0.40 -0.13 -5.33
CA GLU A 137 -1.14 -0.39 -4.10
C GLU A 137 -0.22 -1.00 -3.03
N ASP A 138 -0.52 -0.77 -1.74
CA ASP A 138 0.24 -1.35 -0.63
C ASP A 138 -0.11 -2.82 -0.35
N GLY A 139 -1.15 -3.34 -1.01
CA GLY A 139 -1.64 -4.70 -0.86
C GLY A 139 -2.33 -4.97 0.49
N ILE A 140 -2.67 -3.94 1.26
CA ILE A 140 -3.36 -4.06 2.55
C ILE A 140 -4.87 -4.02 2.34
N VAL A 141 -5.56 -5.08 2.77
CA VAL A 141 -7.02 -5.15 2.78
C VAL A 141 -7.57 -4.38 3.98
N ARG A 142 -8.17 -3.22 3.71
CA ARG A 142 -8.76 -2.36 4.75
C ARG A 142 -10.25 -2.60 4.97
N GLU A 143 -10.93 -3.04 3.92
CA GLU A 143 -12.37 -3.27 3.92
C GLU A 143 -12.78 -4.43 3.03
N MET A 144 -13.85 -5.11 3.44
CA MET A 144 -14.53 -6.15 2.67
C MET A 144 -16.02 -6.10 3.02
N PRO A 145 -16.91 -6.52 2.12
CA PRO A 145 -18.31 -6.70 2.48
C PRO A 145 -18.45 -7.81 3.53
N ALA A 146 -19.17 -7.52 4.61
CA ALA A 146 -19.55 -8.53 5.59
C ALA A 146 -20.43 -9.59 4.93
N CYS A 147 -20.17 -10.87 5.19
CA CYS A 147 -21.14 -11.90 4.83
C CYS A 147 -22.29 -11.92 5.88
N THR A 148 -23.52 -12.14 5.42
CA THR A 148 -24.76 -11.82 6.15
C THR A 148 -25.63 -13.06 6.44
N SER A 149 -25.06 -14.25 6.34
CA SER A 149 -25.76 -15.49 6.71
C SER A 149 -24.76 -16.58 7.02
N ALA A 150 -25.15 -17.56 7.84
CA ALA A 150 -24.34 -18.75 8.14
C ALA A 150 -24.20 -19.66 6.91
N SER A 151 -23.51 -19.14 5.91
CA SER A 151 -23.17 -19.76 4.64
C SER A 151 -21.72 -20.21 4.66
N GLN A 152 -21.31 -20.95 3.63
CA GLN A 152 -19.92 -21.35 3.46
C GLN A 152 -18.98 -20.12 3.40
N ASP A 153 -19.47 -19.00 2.87
CA ASP A 153 -18.72 -17.73 2.77
C ASP A 153 -18.48 -17.08 4.13
N CYS A 154 -19.26 -17.43 5.17
CA CYS A 154 -19.00 -17.02 6.56
C CYS A 154 -18.33 -18.10 7.40
N TYR A 155 -18.17 -19.30 6.88
CA TYR A 155 -17.58 -20.39 7.65
C TYR A 155 -16.06 -20.28 7.64
N ARG A 156 -15.45 -20.32 8.83
CA ARG A 156 -14.01 -20.11 9.05
C ARG A 156 -13.41 -21.31 9.75
N THR A 157 -12.11 -21.44 9.58
CA THR A 157 -11.31 -22.45 10.28
C THR A 157 -9.99 -21.82 10.67
N VAL A 158 -9.56 -22.09 11.90
CA VAL A 158 -8.23 -21.78 12.38
C VAL A 158 -7.61 -23.07 12.93
N SER A 159 -6.32 -23.27 12.65
CA SER A 159 -5.58 -24.40 13.19
C SER A 159 -4.99 -23.99 14.54
N LEU A 160 -5.39 -24.66 15.61
CA LEU A 160 -4.91 -24.40 16.97
C LEU A 160 -3.98 -25.53 17.41
N GLN A 161 -2.97 -25.18 18.21
CA GLN A 161 -2.00 -26.13 18.73
C GLN A 161 -2.07 -26.21 20.26
N ASP A 162 -1.95 -27.42 20.80
CA ASP A 162 -1.78 -27.61 22.23
C ASP A 162 -0.31 -27.46 22.66
N ALA A 163 -0.03 -27.51 23.96
CA ALA A 163 1.33 -27.39 24.50
C ALA A 163 2.29 -28.51 24.02
N SER A 164 1.78 -29.60 23.46
CA SER A 164 2.57 -30.68 22.85
C SER A 164 2.74 -30.51 21.34
N GLN A 165 2.35 -29.34 20.79
CA GLN A 165 2.37 -29.02 19.36
C GLN A 165 1.45 -29.92 18.51
N ASN A 166 0.50 -30.62 19.12
CA ASN A 166 -0.54 -31.28 18.35
C ASN A 166 -1.49 -30.23 17.81
N SER A 167 -1.81 -30.33 16.51
CA SER A 167 -2.67 -29.37 15.83
C SER A 167 -4.06 -29.95 15.59
N SER A 168 -5.10 -29.11 15.71
CA SER A 168 -6.47 -29.46 15.32
C SER A 168 -7.24 -28.20 14.91
N ASN A 169 -8.23 -28.37 14.04
CA ASN A 169 -9.02 -27.30 13.45
C ASN A 169 -10.14 -26.86 14.40
N PHE A 170 -10.18 -25.57 14.71
CA PHE A 170 -11.35 -24.94 15.32
C PHE A 170 -12.17 -24.24 14.25
N ARG A 171 -13.49 -24.47 14.25
CA ARG A 171 -14.40 -23.93 13.25
C ARG A 171 -15.43 -23.01 13.88
N PHE A 172 -15.83 -22.00 13.12
CA PHE A 172 -16.75 -20.98 13.56
C PHE A 172 -17.34 -20.25 12.36
N TYR A 173 -18.49 -19.60 12.54
CA TYR A 173 -18.97 -18.62 11.58
C TYR A 173 -18.43 -17.25 11.95
N ALA A 174 -17.96 -16.47 10.98
CA ALA A 174 -17.65 -15.06 11.15
C ALA A 174 -18.01 -14.24 9.91
N ASN A 175 -18.58 -13.05 10.11
CA ASN A 175 -18.95 -12.15 9.03
C ASN A 175 -17.74 -11.54 8.30
N TYR A 176 -16.57 -11.50 8.97
CA TYR A 176 -15.29 -11.07 8.42
C TYR A 176 -14.22 -12.18 8.53
N PRO A 177 -13.27 -12.27 7.59
CA PRO A 177 -12.15 -13.21 7.66
C PRO A 177 -11.07 -12.70 8.62
N ILE A 178 -11.28 -12.89 9.93
CA ILE A 178 -10.43 -12.32 10.98
C ILE A 178 -8.97 -12.78 10.95
N TYR A 179 -8.63 -13.89 10.28
CA TYR A 179 -7.27 -14.42 10.12
C TYR A 179 -6.64 -14.12 8.74
N LEU A 180 -7.19 -13.16 7.98
CA LEU A 180 -6.57 -12.72 6.73
C LEU A 180 -5.23 -12.01 7.02
N GLU A 181 -4.14 -12.49 6.43
CA GLU A 181 -2.77 -12.08 6.77
C GLU A 181 -2.45 -10.63 6.42
N ASN A 182 -2.91 -10.16 5.26
CA ASN A 182 -2.67 -8.80 4.75
C ASN A 182 -3.83 -7.84 5.04
N ALA A 183 -4.59 -8.06 6.12
CA ALA A 183 -5.73 -7.23 6.47
C ALA A 183 -5.44 -6.29 7.64
N GLN A 184 -5.83 -5.03 7.48
CA GLN A 184 -5.86 -4.01 8.51
C GLN A 184 -7.26 -3.39 8.57
N TRP A 185 -8.12 -3.93 9.42
CA TRP A 185 -9.54 -3.57 9.49
C TRP A 185 -9.77 -2.21 10.17
N GLU A 186 -9.79 -1.14 9.38
CA GLU A 186 -9.87 0.25 9.87
C GLU A 186 -11.29 0.71 10.25
N LYS A 187 -12.32 -0.13 10.04
CA LYS A 187 -13.72 0.19 10.35
C LYS A 187 -14.34 -0.67 11.46
N LEU A 188 -13.68 -1.77 11.85
CA LEU A 188 -14.24 -2.76 12.76
C LEU A 188 -13.98 -2.39 14.22
N LYS A 189 -14.96 -1.75 14.85
CA LYS A 189 -14.88 -1.21 16.22
C LYS A 189 -15.33 -2.18 17.29
N TYR A 190 -16.22 -3.10 16.95
CA TYR A 190 -16.82 -4.02 17.90
C TYR A 190 -16.63 -5.46 17.45
N ALA A 191 -16.55 -6.38 18.41
CA ALA A 191 -16.68 -7.80 18.15
C ALA A 191 -17.70 -8.43 19.10
N ILE A 192 -18.51 -9.34 18.57
CA ILE A 192 -19.48 -10.13 19.32
C ILE A 192 -19.18 -11.61 19.05
N ILE A 193 -18.83 -12.34 20.11
CA ILE A 193 -18.71 -13.78 20.11
C ILE A 193 -19.98 -14.35 20.74
N VAL A 194 -20.84 -14.98 19.95
CA VAL A 194 -22.10 -15.56 20.39
C VAL A 194 -22.00 -17.08 20.48
N VAL A 195 -22.14 -17.61 21.70
CA VAL A 195 -22.02 -19.04 22.00
C VAL A 195 -23.39 -19.72 21.96
N HIS A 196 -23.48 -20.77 21.17
CA HIS A 196 -24.72 -21.54 20.95
C HIS A 196 -25.21 -22.27 22.21
N GLY A 197 -26.45 -22.78 22.14
CA GLY A 197 -27.08 -23.53 23.23
C GLY A 197 -26.65 -24.99 23.28
N ALA A 198 -27.44 -25.81 23.98
CA ALA A 198 -27.20 -27.26 24.08
C ALA A 198 -27.22 -27.98 22.71
N ASN A 199 -27.91 -27.39 21.71
CA ASN A 199 -28.15 -27.99 20.40
C ASN A 199 -26.96 -27.89 19.44
N ARG A 200 -25.90 -27.14 19.78
CA ARG A 200 -24.70 -26.98 18.93
C ARG A 200 -24.99 -26.40 17.54
N ASP A 201 -25.93 -25.46 17.51
CA ASP A 201 -26.47 -24.78 16.33
C ASP A 201 -25.81 -23.41 16.11
N ALA A 202 -24.49 -23.39 15.93
CA ALA A 202 -23.71 -22.17 15.74
C ALA A 202 -24.19 -21.33 14.53
N ASP A 203 -24.66 -21.98 13.48
CA ASP A 203 -25.25 -21.35 12.30
C ASP A 203 -26.50 -20.53 12.65
N SER A 204 -27.38 -21.10 13.48
CA SER A 204 -28.61 -20.44 13.93
C SER A 204 -28.28 -19.22 14.79
N TYR A 205 -27.33 -19.36 15.72
CA TYR A 205 -26.89 -18.25 16.58
C TYR A 205 -26.21 -17.12 15.82
N PHE A 206 -25.41 -17.42 14.80
CA PHE A 206 -24.90 -16.42 13.88
C PHE A 206 -26.05 -15.66 13.20
N ASN A 207 -27.00 -16.38 12.58
CA ASN A 207 -28.13 -15.78 11.88
C ASN A 207 -29.03 -14.94 12.80
N PHE A 208 -29.20 -15.33 14.07
CA PHE A 208 -29.98 -14.56 15.04
C PHE A 208 -29.42 -13.17 15.30
N LEU A 209 -28.09 -12.99 15.22
CA LEU A 209 -27.46 -11.68 15.44
C LEU A 209 -27.23 -10.87 14.17
N VAL A 210 -27.27 -11.47 12.97
CA VAL A 210 -27.16 -10.69 11.73
C VAL A 210 -28.31 -9.67 11.60
N ASN A 211 -29.55 -10.10 11.80
CA ASN A 211 -30.73 -9.23 11.64
C ASN A 211 -30.69 -7.98 12.53
N PRO A 212 -30.49 -8.09 13.87
CA PRO A 212 -30.42 -6.91 14.72
C PRO A 212 -29.20 -6.03 14.41
N LEU A 213 -28.03 -6.61 14.08
CA LEU A 213 -26.87 -5.81 13.66
C LEU A 213 -27.17 -5.03 12.37
N ASN A 214 -27.88 -5.65 11.42
CA ASN A 214 -28.26 -5.00 10.17
C ASN A 214 -29.30 -3.90 10.38
N SER A 215 -30.31 -4.11 11.23
CA SER A 215 -31.34 -3.10 11.51
C SER A 215 -30.78 -1.86 12.22
N GLU A 216 -29.72 -2.03 13.01
CA GLU A 216 -29.02 -0.94 13.70
C GLU A 216 -27.90 -0.32 12.86
N GLY A 217 -27.67 -0.80 11.62
CA GLY A 217 -26.59 -0.29 10.76
C GLY A 217 -25.17 -0.61 11.29
N LEU A 218 -25.02 -1.66 12.10
CA LEU A 218 -23.77 -2.03 12.77
C LEU A 218 -22.99 -3.16 12.07
N MET A 219 -23.51 -3.69 10.96
CA MET A 219 -22.86 -4.79 10.23
C MET A 219 -21.47 -4.44 9.71
N GLU A 220 -21.25 -3.19 9.32
CA GLU A 220 -19.96 -2.73 8.74
C GLU A 220 -18.90 -2.41 9.79
N SER A 221 -19.29 -2.29 11.07
CA SER A 221 -18.40 -1.93 12.16
C SER A 221 -18.27 -3.01 13.23
N THR A 222 -18.95 -4.15 13.07
CA THR A 222 -19.03 -5.21 14.08
C THR A 222 -18.61 -6.55 13.50
N ILE A 223 -17.60 -7.17 14.09
CA ILE A 223 -17.24 -8.56 13.85
C ILE A 223 -18.23 -9.42 14.62
N LEU A 224 -19.00 -10.25 13.93
CA LEU A 224 -19.87 -11.26 14.54
C LEU A 224 -19.20 -12.63 14.37
N ILE A 225 -19.03 -13.36 15.47
CA ILE A 225 -18.42 -14.68 15.51
C ILE A 225 -19.37 -15.62 16.24
N SER A 226 -19.67 -16.79 15.66
CA SER A 226 -20.37 -17.88 16.33
C SER A 226 -19.49 -19.14 16.34
N PRO A 227 -18.82 -19.45 17.47
CA PRO A 227 -17.98 -20.62 17.60
C PRO A 227 -18.76 -21.93 17.49
N GLU A 228 -18.16 -22.95 16.89
CA GLU A 228 -18.78 -24.27 16.75
C GLU A 228 -18.11 -25.29 17.69
N PHE A 229 -18.68 -25.46 18.89
CA PHE A 229 -18.26 -26.54 19.78
C PHE A 229 -18.88 -27.85 19.31
N LYS A 230 -18.21 -28.53 18.39
CA LYS A 230 -18.65 -29.80 17.82
C LYS A 230 -18.66 -30.93 18.84
N ASP A 231 -19.44 -31.96 18.56
CA ASP A 231 -19.31 -33.27 19.19
C ASP A 231 -18.66 -34.26 18.22
N ASN A 232 -18.39 -35.48 18.70
CA ASN A 232 -17.72 -36.51 17.91
C ASN A 232 -18.49 -36.93 16.64
N SER A 233 -19.81 -36.71 16.60
CA SER A 233 -20.63 -37.11 15.45
C SER A 233 -20.57 -36.12 14.29
N THR A 234 -20.27 -34.85 14.56
CA THR A 234 -20.19 -33.77 13.55
C THR A 234 -18.75 -33.33 13.23
N ALA A 235 -17.78 -33.77 14.04
CA ALA A 235 -16.37 -33.46 13.85
C ALA A 235 -15.74 -34.25 12.70
N SER A 236 -14.98 -33.57 11.84
CA SER A 236 -14.07 -34.24 10.90
C SER A 236 -12.81 -34.75 11.61
N ASN A 237 -12.02 -35.63 10.97
CA ASN A 237 -10.85 -36.29 11.57
C ASN A 237 -9.80 -35.37 12.24
N ASN A 238 -9.75 -34.09 11.89
CA ASN A 238 -8.83 -33.12 12.47
C ASN A 238 -9.52 -31.96 13.20
N ASP A 239 -10.86 -31.98 13.33
CA ASP A 239 -11.58 -30.92 14.04
C ASP A 239 -11.45 -31.12 15.55
N LEU A 240 -11.40 -30.00 16.29
CA LEU A 240 -11.65 -30.02 17.72
C LEU A 240 -13.11 -30.40 18.00
N TYR A 241 -13.32 -31.25 19.00
CA TYR A 241 -14.65 -31.61 19.48
C TYR A 241 -14.64 -31.94 20.97
N TRP A 242 -15.80 -31.79 21.59
CA TRP A 242 -16.02 -31.93 23.02
C TRP A 242 -17.30 -32.71 23.32
N ASN A 243 -17.37 -33.32 24.50
CA ASN A 243 -18.63 -33.81 25.05
C ASN A 243 -19.44 -32.61 25.57
N SER A 244 -20.44 -32.82 26.42
CA SER A 244 -21.23 -31.70 26.97
C SER A 244 -20.43 -30.74 27.87
N ASP A 245 -19.19 -31.11 28.17
CA ASP A 245 -18.24 -30.47 29.08
C ASP A 245 -17.52 -29.24 28.50
N TRP A 246 -17.76 -28.91 27.22
CA TRP A 246 -17.30 -27.64 26.63
C TRP A 246 -17.86 -26.42 27.37
N ARG A 247 -19.03 -26.55 28.03
CA ARG A 247 -19.71 -25.45 28.74
C ARG A 247 -18.92 -25.00 29.96
N GLU A 248 -18.12 -25.91 30.51
CA GLU A 248 -17.31 -25.73 31.72
C GLU A 248 -15.82 -25.57 31.39
N GLY A 249 -15.47 -25.33 30.12
CA GLY A 249 -14.08 -25.08 29.75
C GLY A 249 -13.20 -26.34 29.68
N GLN A 250 -13.77 -27.54 29.53
CA GLN A 250 -12.96 -28.76 29.51
C GLN A 250 -12.18 -28.95 28.20
N LYS A 251 -11.13 -29.77 28.27
CA LYS A 251 -10.29 -30.12 27.12
C LYS A 251 -11.04 -30.95 26.08
N SER A 252 -10.72 -30.72 24.82
CA SER A 252 -11.27 -31.48 23.71
C SER A 252 -10.92 -32.97 23.79
N THR A 253 -11.79 -33.79 23.19
CA THR A 253 -11.57 -35.23 23.06
C THR A 253 -10.75 -35.57 21.79
N SER A 254 -10.52 -34.60 20.91
CA SER A 254 -9.70 -34.67 19.68
C SER A 254 -8.20 -34.90 19.92
N ASN A 255 -7.40 -34.93 18.85
CA ASN A 255 -5.95 -35.12 18.91
C ASN A 255 -5.24 -34.04 19.74
N ALA A 256 -5.37 -32.77 19.35
CA ALA A 256 -4.92 -31.66 20.19
C ALA A 256 -5.84 -31.53 21.40
N LYS A 257 -5.27 -31.39 22.60
CA LYS A 257 -5.99 -31.30 23.89
C LYS A 257 -6.22 -29.86 24.32
N ILE A 258 -7.03 -29.15 23.53
CA ILE A 258 -7.34 -27.73 23.67
C ILE A 258 -8.71 -27.59 24.34
N SER A 259 -8.79 -26.79 25.39
CA SER A 259 -10.06 -26.47 26.05
C SER A 259 -10.94 -25.56 25.19
N SER A 260 -12.25 -25.60 25.43
CA SER A 260 -13.17 -24.65 24.81
C SER A 260 -12.87 -23.20 25.19
N PHE A 261 -12.27 -22.96 26.36
CA PHE A 261 -11.81 -21.63 26.77
C PHE A 261 -10.56 -21.19 26.00
N GLU A 262 -9.55 -22.05 25.87
CA GLU A 262 -8.36 -21.78 25.04
C GLU A 262 -8.74 -21.50 23.58
N ALA A 263 -9.79 -22.14 23.06
CA ALA A 263 -10.29 -21.87 21.72
C ALA A 263 -10.90 -20.46 21.58
N ILE A 264 -11.60 -19.94 22.60
CA ILE A 264 -12.07 -18.55 22.62
C ILE A 264 -10.92 -17.58 22.88
N ASP A 265 -9.99 -17.91 23.78
CA ASP A 265 -8.80 -17.12 24.06
C ASP A 265 -7.98 -16.89 22.78
N ALA A 266 -7.87 -17.89 21.90
CA ALA A 266 -7.19 -17.77 20.61
C ALA A 266 -7.87 -16.77 19.65
N ILE A 267 -9.21 -16.72 19.66
CA ILE A 267 -9.97 -15.73 18.88
C ILE A 267 -9.77 -14.33 19.49
N LEU A 268 -9.89 -14.19 20.81
CA LEU A 268 -9.67 -12.91 21.49
C LEU A 268 -8.25 -12.38 21.25
N THR A 269 -7.25 -13.26 21.34
CA THR A 269 -5.85 -12.93 21.05
C THR A 269 -5.70 -12.40 19.62
N ARG A 270 -6.35 -13.04 18.64
CA ARG A 270 -6.34 -12.52 17.27
C ARG A 270 -7.01 -11.15 17.16
N LEU A 271 -8.16 -10.96 17.81
CA LEU A 271 -8.86 -9.68 17.81
C LEU A 271 -8.06 -8.57 18.51
N SER A 272 -7.15 -8.92 19.41
CA SER A 272 -6.25 -7.99 20.11
C SER A 272 -5.04 -7.52 19.29
N ASP A 273 -4.85 -8.07 18.09
CA ASP A 273 -3.79 -7.65 17.21
C ASP A 273 -4.11 -6.27 16.60
N ARG A 274 -3.40 -5.23 17.06
CA ARG A 274 -3.60 -3.85 16.60
C ARG A 274 -3.09 -3.60 15.18
N GLU A 275 -2.24 -4.45 14.64
CA GLU A 275 -1.86 -4.34 13.23
C GLU A 275 -3.05 -4.75 12.35
N ALA A 276 -3.76 -5.81 12.74
CA ALA A 276 -4.94 -6.27 12.02
C ALA A 276 -6.23 -5.54 12.37
N PHE A 277 -6.40 -5.09 13.61
CA PHE A 277 -7.62 -4.46 14.12
C PHE A 277 -7.28 -3.14 14.85
N PRO A 278 -6.76 -2.12 14.15
CA PRO A 278 -6.22 -0.91 14.76
C PRO A 278 -7.26 -0.07 15.53
N VAL A 279 -8.54 -0.24 15.21
CA VAL A 279 -9.66 0.55 15.78
C VAL A 279 -10.64 -0.27 16.61
N LEU A 280 -10.32 -1.52 16.95
CA LEU A 280 -11.20 -2.35 17.77
C LEU A 280 -11.23 -1.81 19.20
N GLU A 281 -12.43 -1.53 19.70
CA GLU A 281 -12.66 -0.86 20.98
C GLU A 281 -13.24 -1.81 22.04
N LYS A 282 -13.96 -2.86 21.61
CA LYS A 282 -14.71 -3.71 22.54
C LYS A 282 -15.00 -5.08 21.96
N VAL A 283 -14.82 -6.09 22.79
CA VAL A 283 -15.27 -7.47 22.52
C VAL A 283 -16.33 -7.89 23.52
N ILE A 284 -17.44 -8.44 23.04
CA ILE A 284 -18.54 -8.97 23.85
C ILE A 284 -18.59 -10.47 23.64
N VAL A 285 -18.45 -11.26 24.71
CA VAL A 285 -18.72 -12.70 24.70
C VAL A 285 -20.10 -12.92 25.33
N THR A 286 -21.03 -13.50 24.58
CA THR A 286 -22.42 -13.72 25.01
C THR A 286 -22.92 -15.10 24.60
N GLY A 287 -24.05 -15.53 25.16
CA GLY A 287 -24.64 -16.82 24.83
C GLY A 287 -26.00 -17.03 25.50
N HIS A 288 -26.74 -18.03 25.02
CA HIS A 288 -28.04 -18.40 25.57
C HIS A 288 -28.07 -19.89 25.97
N SER A 289 -28.86 -20.24 26.99
CA SER A 289 -28.94 -21.60 27.54
C SER A 289 -27.54 -22.09 27.97
N SER A 290 -27.05 -23.20 27.42
CA SER A 290 -25.69 -23.71 27.64
C SER A 290 -24.59 -22.71 27.29
N GLY A 291 -24.79 -21.89 26.25
CA GLY A 291 -23.88 -20.80 25.93
C GLY A 291 -23.90 -19.70 27.00
N GLY A 292 -25.06 -19.47 27.62
CA GLY A 292 -25.17 -18.58 28.78
C GLY A 292 -24.37 -19.11 29.96
N LEU A 293 -24.50 -20.40 30.29
CA LEU A 293 -23.65 -21.07 31.29
C LEU A 293 -22.17 -20.91 30.94
N PHE A 294 -21.78 -21.22 29.70
CA PHE A 294 -20.42 -21.06 29.21
C PHE A 294 -19.88 -19.66 29.50
N THR A 295 -20.61 -18.62 29.10
CA THR A 295 -20.14 -17.23 29.27
C THR A 295 -19.98 -16.83 30.73
N GLN A 296 -20.85 -17.30 31.63
CA GLN A 296 -20.72 -17.03 33.06
C GLN A 296 -19.49 -17.70 33.67
N VAL A 297 -19.23 -18.96 33.31
CA VAL A 297 -18.03 -19.68 33.78
C VAL A 297 -16.76 -19.09 33.18
N TYR A 298 -16.79 -18.79 31.87
CA TYR A 298 -15.68 -18.17 31.15
C TYR A 298 -15.32 -16.80 31.73
N GLY A 299 -16.31 -15.95 32.05
CA GLY A 299 -16.07 -14.65 32.69
C GLY A 299 -15.33 -14.74 34.04
N LEU A 300 -15.42 -15.88 34.73
CA LEU A 300 -14.71 -16.11 36.00
C LEU A 300 -13.35 -16.81 35.84
N ALA A 301 -13.14 -17.53 34.73
CA ALA A 301 -12.03 -18.46 34.56
C ALA A 301 -11.08 -18.13 33.40
N ASN A 302 -11.47 -17.23 32.50
CA ASN A 302 -10.65 -16.86 31.35
C ASN A 302 -9.32 -16.25 31.78
N GLN A 303 -8.29 -16.43 30.94
CA GLN A 303 -6.99 -15.81 31.12
C GLN A 303 -6.78 -14.62 30.18
N ALA A 304 -7.60 -14.52 29.13
CA ALA A 304 -7.48 -13.55 28.06
C ALA A 304 -7.61 -12.10 28.55
N GLU A 305 -8.50 -11.79 29.50
CA GLU A 305 -8.71 -10.42 30.00
C GLU A 305 -7.42 -9.79 30.56
N SER A 306 -6.61 -10.59 31.27
CA SER A 306 -5.32 -10.13 31.81
C SER A 306 -4.25 -9.91 30.74
N GLN A 307 -4.38 -10.58 29.59
CA GLN A 307 -3.41 -10.55 28.49
C GLN A 307 -3.76 -9.50 27.43
N ILE A 308 -5.03 -9.09 27.37
CA ILE A 308 -5.59 -8.20 26.35
C ILE A 308 -6.13 -6.93 27.03
N SER A 309 -5.26 -6.20 27.71
CA SER A 309 -5.65 -5.08 28.57
C SER A 309 -6.13 -3.82 27.84
N HIS A 310 -6.21 -3.84 26.51
CA HIS A 310 -6.59 -2.70 25.69
C HIS A 310 -7.97 -2.80 25.03
N LEU A 311 -8.64 -3.94 25.18
CA LEU A 311 -10.02 -4.19 24.70
C LEU A 311 -10.99 -4.35 25.87
#